data_AF-A0A378IP77-F1
#
_entry.id   AF-A0A378IP77-F1
#
_cell.length_a   1.000
_cell.length_b   1.000
_cell.length_c   1.000
_cell.angle_alpha   90.00
_cell.angle_beta   90.00
_cell.angle_gamma   90.00
#
_symmetry.space_group_name_H-M   'P 1'
#
loop_
_entity.id
_entity.type
_entity.pdbx_description
1 polymer ?
#
loop_
_entity_poly.entity_id
_entity_poly.type
_entity_poly.pdbx_seq_one_letter_code
_entity_poly.pdbx_strand_id
1 'polypeptide(L)'
;MPITLDPEVLKVAEYVYENLLSQPYTEVGPEWEFNYKNPTATNALGDGHNLQRSIQVEGKTLNRPIHGLAHTMRTLMYSQLMYESTQRQLAPHICRDGRTIADLTPLDLKKLNIAQLFFVAGRASEASYGDAYHRYHRYGAKHFESYARHHLTHLFSEQEIELYARCIEDREGDYFDSTAEGYLIHLSHMIDLMRCKSPVEVFIGHSPGSMGIVPTLMSLFGHDDGLDILHFARGLFAATGEGVPYIDSTEWPHLGIEKVRVERAQKLIGFLQVDGQEADAKKTAQAGFSVEGCYEALRSVSTPTWYHQKAIKDDKVQESFDVKEKKEEVVINFPPHPEHLVEKAQEITTTKEKSSKENNDCLTRVLKQLFWTNPTPKTDLEKQVVSDYSNII
;
A
#
# COMPACT_ATOMS: atom_id res chain seq x y z
N MET A 1 -15.65 -18.16 10.21
CA MET A 1 -15.15 -19.09 9.16
C MET A 1 -13.83 -18.54 8.67
N PRO A 2 -12.76 -19.31 8.45
CA PRO A 2 -11.52 -18.73 7.93
C PRO A 2 -11.79 -18.09 6.55
N ILE A 3 -11.15 -16.95 6.27
CA ILE A 3 -11.05 -16.45 4.89
C ILE A 3 -10.25 -17.49 4.11
N THR A 4 -10.80 -17.92 2.97
CA THR A 4 -10.12 -18.81 2.04
C THR A 4 -9.72 -18.05 0.78
N LEU A 5 -8.51 -18.29 0.28
CA LEU A 5 -8.05 -17.79 -1.00
C LEU A 5 -8.26 -18.87 -2.06
N ASP A 6 -8.74 -18.45 -3.23
CA ASP A 6 -8.97 -19.35 -4.37
C ASP A 6 -7.65 -20.01 -4.81
N PRO A 7 -7.65 -21.31 -5.18
CA PRO A 7 -6.42 -22.01 -5.59
C PRO A 7 -5.67 -21.33 -6.74
N GLU A 8 -6.38 -20.68 -7.67
CA GLU A 8 -5.76 -19.95 -8.76
C GLU A 8 -5.05 -18.68 -8.25
N VAL A 9 -5.60 -18.00 -7.24
CA VAL A 9 -4.94 -16.86 -6.57
C VAL A 9 -3.64 -17.31 -5.92
N LEU A 10 -3.65 -18.48 -5.24
CA LEU A 10 -2.45 -19.04 -4.61
C LEU A 10 -1.39 -19.41 -5.65
N LYS A 11 -1.79 -19.97 -6.80
CA LYS A 11 -0.88 -20.26 -7.92
C LYS A 11 -0.23 -18.99 -8.48
N VAL A 12 -0.97 -17.89 -8.58
CA VAL A 12 -0.38 -16.61 -8.98
C VAL A 12 0.55 -16.08 -7.88
N ALA A 13 0.21 -16.27 -6.61
CA ALA A 13 1.06 -15.87 -5.48
C ALA A 13 2.42 -16.60 -5.51
N GLU A 14 2.44 -17.89 -5.89
CA GLU A 14 3.68 -18.65 -6.08
C GLU A 14 4.54 -18.04 -7.19
N TYR A 15 3.95 -17.76 -8.35
CA TYR A 15 4.66 -17.08 -9.43
C TYR A 15 5.25 -15.74 -8.99
N VAL A 16 4.45 -14.89 -8.34
CA VAL A 16 4.87 -13.57 -7.87
C VAL A 16 5.97 -13.68 -6.81
N TYR A 17 5.88 -14.66 -5.91
CA TYR A 17 6.91 -14.91 -4.92
C TYR A 17 8.24 -15.30 -5.57
N GLU A 18 8.23 -16.31 -6.45
CA GLU A 18 9.43 -16.83 -7.09
C GLU A 18 10.12 -15.79 -7.97
N ASN A 19 9.35 -15.00 -8.72
CA ASN A 19 9.89 -14.11 -9.73
C ASN A 19 10.13 -12.67 -9.23
N LEU A 20 9.44 -12.24 -8.16
CA LEU A 20 9.47 -10.83 -7.72
C LEU A 20 9.72 -10.68 -6.21
N LEU A 21 8.83 -11.19 -5.34
CA LEU A 21 8.87 -10.86 -3.90
C LEU A 21 10.01 -11.53 -3.14
N SER A 22 10.52 -12.68 -3.61
CA SER A 22 11.70 -13.35 -3.03
C SER A 22 13.03 -12.72 -3.46
N GLN A 23 13.01 -11.93 -4.54
CA GLN A 23 14.22 -11.39 -5.15
C GLN A 23 14.82 -10.26 -4.30
N PRO A 24 16.15 -10.09 -4.28
CA PRO A 24 16.77 -8.93 -3.65
C PRO A 24 16.28 -7.61 -4.24
N TYR A 25 16.38 -6.53 -3.46
CA TYR A 25 16.27 -5.18 -4.00
C TYR A 25 17.48 -4.85 -4.89
N THR A 26 17.27 -4.08 -5.95
CA THR A 26 18.28 -3.79 -6.99
C THR A 26 18.75 -2.33 -6.96
N GLU A 27 17.91 -1.39 -6.55
CA GLU A 27 18.28 0.03 -6.36
C GLU A 27 18.85 0.25 -4.95
N VAL A 28 19.96 -0.42 -4.66
CA VAL A 28 20.62 -0.48 -3.35
C VAL A 28 22.15 -0.37 -3.47
N GLY A 29 22.83 -0.15 -2.36
CA GLY A 29 24.29 -0.01 -2.30
C GLY A 29 24.74 1.46 -2.30
N PRO A 30 26.07 1.69 -2.42
CA PRO A 30 26.65 3.03 -2.32
C PRO A 30 26.11 4.02 -3.37
N GLU A 31 25.80 3.54 -4.58
CA GLU A 31 25.22 4.36 -5.66
C GLU A 31 23.79 4.83 -5.37
N TRP A 32 23.18 4.36 -4.29
CA TRP A 32 21.83 4.71 -3.85
C TRP A 32 21.80 5.25 -2.42
N GLU A 33 22.95 5.60 -1.84
CA GLU A 33 22.98 6.32 -0.57
C GLU A 33 22.57 7.78 -0.78
N PHE A 34 21.66 8.30 0.04
CA PHE A 34 21.26 9.69 -0.02
C PHE A 34 21.88 10.48 1.12
N ASN A 35 22.40 11.67 0.79
CA ASN A 35 22.84 12.65 1.76
C ASN A 35 22.23 14.00 1.37
N TYR A 36 21.30 14.50 2.17
CA TYR A 36 20.63 15.77 1.90
C TYR A 36 21.59 16.98 1.80
N LYS A 37 22.80 16.89 2.38
CA LYS A 37 23.85 17.93 2.25
C LYS A 37 24.56 17.89 0.90
N ASN A 38 24.43 16.80 0.16
CA ASN A 38 24.96 16.63 -1.19
C ASN A 38 23.96 15.81 -2.04
N PRO A 39 22.81 16.40 -2.38
CA PRO A 39 21.61 15.67 -2.79
C PRO A 39 21.69 15.01 -4.19
N THR A 40 22.77 15.24 -4.94
CA THR A 40 22.98 14.69 -6.29
C THR A 40 24.29 13.91 -6.39
N ALA A 41 24.86 13.48 -5.25
CA ALA A 41 26.12 12.72 -5.22
C ALA A 41 25.98 11.29 -5.76
N THR A 42 24.77 10.76 -5.77
CA THR A 42 24.42 9.38 -6.10
C THR A 42 23.15 9.36 -6.97
N ASN A 43 22.62 8.17 -7.29
CA ASN A 43 21.38 8.02 -8.05
C ASN A 43 20.12 8.26 -7.20
N ALA A 44 20.25 8.29 -5.86
CA ALA A 44 19.12 8.49 -4.96
C ALA A 44 18.71 9.97 -4.91
N LEU A 45 17.41 10.24 -5.02
CA LEU A 45 16.82 11.58 -4.88
C LEU A 45 16.17 11.80 -3.51
N GLY A 46 16.28 10.82 -2.62
CA GLY A 46 15.75 10.86 -1.26
C GLY A 46 16.17 9.62 -0.47
N ASP A 47 15.85 9.62 0.83
CA ASP A 47 16.20 8.54 1.75
C ASP A 47 15.46 7.22 1.44
N GLY A 48 15.99 6.13 2.01
CA GLY A 48 15.26 4.87 2.14
C GLY A 48 15.79 3.70 1.32
N HIS A 49 16.59 3.94 0.27
CA HIS A 49 17.08 2.88 -0.62
C HIS A 49 17.79 1.73 0.11
N ASN A 50 18.62 2.04 1.11
CA ASN A 50 19.41 1.05 1.84
C ASN A 50 18.77 0.56 3.15
N LEU A 51 17.55 0.98 3.47
CA LEU A 51 16.85 0.54 4.68
C LEU A 51 16.32 -0.88 4.49
N GLN A 52 16.44 -1.70 5.55
CA GLN A 52 15.76 -3.01 5.67
C GLN A 52 15.83 -3.90 4.42
N ARG A 53 16.94 -3.89 3.68
CA ARG A 53 17.10 -4.63 2.41
C ARG A 53 16.78 -6.12 2.54
N SER A 54 17.22 -6.69 3.66
CA SER A 54 16.97 -8.07 4.06
C SER A 54 17.17 -8.24 5.55
N ILE A 55 16.70 -9.37 6.09
CA ILE A 55 16.99 -9.84 7.44
C ILE A 55 17.52 -11.27 7.40
N GLN A 56 18.33 -11.64 8.40
CA GLN A 56 18.78 -13.01 8.61
C GLN A 56 17.82 -13.70 9.58
N VAL A 57 17.17 -14.77 9.12
CA VAL A 57 16.18 -15.50 9.91
C VAL A 57 16.43 -16.99 9.73
N GLU A 58 16.66 -17.71 10.84
CA GLU A 58 16.94 -19.15 10.82
C GLU A 58 18.07 -19.54 9.83
N GLY A 59 19.11 -18.70 9.74
CA GLY A 59 20.27 -18.93 8.87
C GLY A 59 20.03 -18.69 7.38
N LYS A 60 18.88 -18.12 6.99
CA LYS A 60 18.55 -17.74 5.61
C LYS A 60 18.31 -16.24 5.50
N THR A 61 18.65 -15.68 4.34
CA THR A 61 18.33 -14.29 4.00
C THR A 61 16.88 -14.20 3.53
N LEU A 62 16.04 -13.49 4.28
CA LEU A 62 14.73 -13.05 3.80
C LEU A 62 14.87 -11.64 3.22
N ASN A 63 14.72 -11.53 1.89
CA ASN A 63 14.77 -10.24 1.20
C ASN A 63 13.45 -9.47 1.39
N ARG A 64 13.55 -8.14 1.32
CA ARG A 64 12.37 -7.24 1.30
C ARG A 64 11.37 -7.49 2.44
N PRO A 65 11.81 -7.69 3.69
CA PRO A 65 10.93 -8.16 4.77
C PRO A 65 9.73 -7.25 5.07
N ILE A 66 9.80 -5.95 4.74
CA ILE A 66 8.68 -5.03 4.95
C ILE A 66 7.63 -5.17 3.82
N HIS A 67 8.06 -5.31 2.57
CA HIS A 67 7.18 -5.41 1.38
C HIS A 67 7.33 -6.76 0.67
N GLY A 68 7.46 -7.83 1.44
CA GLY A 68 7.61 -9.20 0.96
C GLY A 68 6.28 -9.96 0.93
N LEU A 69 6.38 -11.29 0.85
CA LEU A 69 5.23 -12.19 0.72
C LEU A 69 4.18 -12.00 1.83
N ALA A 70 4.62 -11.95 3.09
CA ALA A 70 3.71 -11.86 4.24
C ALA A 70 2.85 -10.58 4.20
N HIS A 71 3.48 -9.42 3.93
CA HIS A 71 2.76 -8.16 3.71
C HIS A 71 1.72 -8.29 2.61
N THR A 72 2.15 -8.74 1.43
CA THR A 72 1.29 -8.85 0.25
C THR A 72 0.10 -9.75 0.53
N MET A 73 0.31 -10.96 1.07
CA MET A 73 -0.77 -11.91 1.33
C MET A 73 -1.73 -11.44 2.43
N ARG A 74 -1.27 -10.71 3.44
CA ARG A 74 -2.16 -10.09 4.44
C ARG A 74 -3.17 -9.13 3.79
N THR A 75 -2.75 -8.37 2.77
CA THR A 75 -3.66 -7.44 2.08
C THR A 75 -4.84 -8.13 1.39
N LEU A 76 -4.67 -9.38 0.92
CA LEU A 76 -5.76 -10.18 0.34
C LEU A 76 -6.80 -10.55 1.40
N MET A 77 -6.36 -10.78 2.64
CA MET A 77 -7.26 -11.10 3.76
C MET A 77 -8.08 -9.86 4.16
N TYR A 78 -7.46 -8.68 4.14
CA TYR A 78 -8.15 -7.43 4.48
C TYR A 78 -9.24 -7.06 3.47
N SER A 79 -8.97 -7.19 2.17
CA SER A 79 -9.97 -6.90 1.14
C SER A 79 -11.18 -7.82 1.24
N GLN A 80 -10.95 -9.12 1.51
CA GLN A 80 -12.02 -10.09 1.77
C GLN A 80 -12.88 -9.70 2.97
N LEU A 81 -12.26 -9.27 4.06
CA LEU A 81 -12.98 -8.87 5.28
C LEU A 81 -13.77 -7.56 5.08
N MET A 82 -13.14 -6.55 4.49
CA MET A 82 -13.78 -5.26 4.22
C MET A 82 -14.91 -5.36 3.19
N TYR A 83 -14.79 -6.27 2.21
CA TYR A 83 -15.89 -6.56 1.31
C TYR A 83 -17.15 -6.97 2.07
N GLU A 84 -17.07 -7.98 2.95
CA GLU A 84 -18.23 -8.42 3.74
C GLU A 84 -18.72 -7.35 4.72
N SER A 85 -17.82 -6.57 5.32
CA SER A 85 -18.24 -5.45 6.18
C SER A 85 -19.01 -4.38 5.39
N THR A 86 -18.60 -4.09 4.15
CA THR A 86 -19.30 -3.13 3.28
C THR A 86 -20.72 -3.59 2.97
N GLN A 87 -20.93 -4.91 2.76
CA GLN A 87 -22.25 -5.47 2.48
C GLN A 87 -23.26 -5.26 3.63
N ARG A 88 -22.78 -4.94 4.83
CA ARG A 88 -23.59 -4.70 6.03
C ARG A 88 -23.92 -3.22 6.22
N GLN A 89 -23.36 -2.33 5.40
CA GLN A 89 -23.55 -0.89 5.52
C GLN A 89 -24.79 -0.42 4.75
N LEU A 90 -25.55 0.51 5.32
CA LEU A 90 -26.75 1.08 4.68
C LEU A 90 -26.41 2.05 3.54
N ALA A 91 -25.28 2.74 3.66
CA ALA A 91 -24.82 3.74 2.70
C ALA A 91 -23.30 3.67 2.56
N PRO A 92 -22.77 2.65 1.87
CA PRO A 92 -21.34 2.51 1.64
C PRO A 92 -20.80 3.68 0.80
N HIS A 93 -19.50 3.96 0.93
CA HIS A 93 -18.82 5.02 0.17
C HIS A 93 -18.98 4.81 -1.34
N ILE A 94 -19.45 5.84 -2.04
CA ILE A 94 -19.58 5.86 -3.50
C ILE A 94 -18.29 6.44 -4.07
N CYS A 95 -17.54 5.61 -4.78
CA CYS A 95 -16.33 5.97 -5.49
C CYS A 95 -16.65 6.86 -6.70
N ARG A 96 -15.60 7.44 -7.30
CA ARG A 96 -15.76 8.42 -8.39
C ARG A 96 -16.31 7.84 -9.69
N ASP A 97 -16.19 6.52 -9.87
CA ASP A 97 -16.82 5.77 -10.95
C ASP A 97 -18.32 5.49 -10.70
N GLY A 98 -18.87 5.98 -9.59
CA GLY A 98 -20.27 5.82 -9.21
C GLY A 98 -20.60 4.48 -8.54
N ARG A 99 -19.61 3.60 -8.35
CA ARG A 99 -19.77 2.29 -7.69
C ARG A 99 -19.29 2.34 -6.24
N THR A 100 -19.66 1.33 -5.48
CA THR A 100 -19.24 1.09 -4.11
C THR A 100 -18.50 -0.24 -4.04
N ILE A 101 -17.79 -0.51 -2.93
CA ILE A 101 -17.24 -1.86 -2.68
C ILE A 101 -18.37 -2.92 -2.64
N ALA A 102 -19.61 -2.52 -2.28
CA ALA A 102 -20.72 -3.44 -2.21
C ALA A 102 -21.19 -3.94 -3.59
N ASP A 103 -20.88 -3.19 -4.66
CA ASP A 103 -21.22 -3.55 -6.04
C ASP A 103 -20.27 -4.60 -6.64
N LEU A 104 -19.15 -4.89 -5.98
CA LEU A 104 -18.22 -5.92 -6.40
C LEU A 104 -18.81 -7.32 -6.16
N THR A 105 -18.52 -8.24 -7.08
CA THR A 105 -18.88 -9.66 -6.94
C THR A 105 -17.73 -10.46 -6.29
N PRO A 106 -18.00 -11.67 -5.77
CA PRO A 106 -16.92 -12.57 -5.33
C PRO A 106 -15.89 -12.89 -6.43
N LEU A 107 -16.29 -12.86 -7.72
CA LEU A 107 -15.37 -13.03 -8.84
C LEU A 107 -14.48 -11.80 -9.03
N ASP A 108 -15.03 -10.59 -8.88
CA ASP A 108 -14.23 -9.35 -8.89
C ASP A 108 -13.23 -9.35 -7.73
N LEU A 109 -13.64 -9.86 -6.56
CA LEU A 109 -12.76 -9.98 -5.40
C LEU A 109 -11.59 -10.96 -5.65
N LYS A 110 -11.82 -12.06 -6.38
CA LYS A 110 -10.74 -12.96 -6.86
C LYS A 110 -9.78 -12.22 -7.79
N LYS A 111 -10.29 -11.46 -8.75
CA LYS A 111 -9.47 -10.64 -9.68
C LYS A 111 -8.67 -9.57 -8.94
N LEU A 112 -9.30 -8.90 -7.99
CA LEU A 112 -8.69 -7.92 -7.10
C LEU A 112 -7.59 -8.54 -6.25
N ASN A 113 -7.81 -9.72 -5.67
CA ASN A 113 -6.78 -10.43 -4.90
C ASN A 113 -5.56 -10.76 -5.77
N ILE A 114 -5.75 -11.14 -7.04
CA ILE A 114 -4.62 -11.31 -7.98
C ILE A 114 -3.88 -9.99 -8.20
N ALA A 115 -4.59 -8.88 -8.44
CA ALA A 115 -3.96 -7.57 -8.62
C ALA A 115 -3.17 -7.12 -7.36
N GLN A 116 -3.68 -7.38 -6.16
CA GLN A 116 -3.00 -7.08 -4.90
C GLN A 116 -1.64 -7.78 -4.78
N LEU A 117 -1.47 -8.97 -5.36
CA LEU A 117 -0.18 -9.67 -5.36
C LEU A 117 0.93 -8.85 -6.01
N PHE A 118 0.58 -8.03 -7.00
CA PHE A 118 1.52 -7.19 -7.75
C PHE A 118 1.67 -5.77 -7.20
N PHE A 119 0.85 -5.37 -6.21
CA PHE A 119 0.74 -3.98 -5.75
C PHE A 119 2.07 -3.35 -5.31
N VAL A 120 2.94 -4.14 -4.65
CA VAL A 120 4.29 -3.71 -4.25
C VAL A 120 5.40 -4.55 -4.87
N ALA A 121 5.07 -5.47 -5.77
CA ALA A 121 6.03 -6.43 -6.33
C ALA A 121 7.11 -5.76 -7.20
N GLY A 122 6.78 -4.58 -7.78
CA GLY A 122 7.70 -3.76 -8.57
C GLY A 122 8.70 -2.92 -7.76
N ARG A 123 8.65 -2.96 -6.42
CA ARG A 123 9.63 -2.21 -5.59
C ARG A 123 11.05 -2.65 -5.90
N ALA A 124 11.97 -1.70 -6.02
CA ALA A 124 13.40 -1.99 -6.21
C ALA A 124 14.26 -1.59 -5.00
N SER A 125 13.67 -0.95 -3.99
CA SER A 125 14.24 -0.65 -2.68
C SER A 125 13.14 -0.32 -1.66
N GLU A 126 13.50 0.09 -0.44
CA GLU A 126 12.55 0.62 0.54
C GLU A 126 12.22 2.11 0.38
N ALA A 127 12.84 2.82 -0.57
CA ALA A 127 12.60 4.24 -0.80
C ALA A 127 11.10 4.54 -1.02
N SER A 128 10.63 5.66 -0.44
CA SER A 128 9.21 6.03 -0.45
C SER A 128 8.94 7.47 -0.87
N TYR A 129 9.95 8.21 -1.33
CA TYR A 129 9.74 9.53 -1.92
C TYR A 129 9.01 9.40 -3.27
N GLY A 130 8.31 10.47 -3.70
CA GLY A 130 7.32 10.40 -4.79
C GLY A 130 7.83 9.77 -6.10
N ASP A 131 9.03 10.13 -6.56
CA ASP A 131 9.62 9.55 -7.77
C ASP A 131 9.84 8.02 -7.65
N ALA A 132 10.48 7.56 -6.57
CA ALA A 132 10.70 6.13 -6.34
C ALA A 132 9.36 5.37 -6.19
N TYR A 133 8.40 5.93 -5.43
CA TYR A 133 7.08 5.35 -5.25
C TYR A 133 6.38 5.12 -6.59
N HIS A 134 6.20 6.15 -7.41
CA HIS A 134 5.50 6.03 -8.69
C HIS A 134 6.25 5.14 -9.70
N ARG A 135 7.60 5.16 -9.70
CA ARG A 135 8.39 4.24 -10.52
C ARG A 135 8.14 2.78 -10.16
N TYR A 136 8.14 2.45 -8.86
CA TYR A 136 7.93 1.08 -8.37
C TYR A 136 6.51 0.56 -8.61
N HIS A 137 5.50 1.40 -8.41
CA HIS A 137 4.11 1.06 -8.71
C HIS A 137 3.88 0.83 -10.21
N ARG A 138 4.50 1.67 -11.06
CA ARG A 138 4.51 1.45 -12.51
C ARG A 138 5.16 0.12 -12.91
N TYR A 139 6.24 -0.28 -12.26
CA TYR A 139 6.85 -1.60 -12.50
C TYR A 139 5.90 -2.74 -12.11
N GLY A 140 5.28 -2.66 -10.93
CA GLY A 140 4.28 -3.65 -10.49
C GLY A 140 3.13 -3.79 -11.48
N ALA A 141 2.61 -2.67 -11.97
CA ALA A 141 1.54 -2.64 -12.96
C ALA A 141 1.95 -3.32 -14.28
N LYS A 142 3.18 -3.09 -14.76
CA LYS A 142 3.68 -3.73 -15.98
C LYS A 142 3.96 -5.22 -15.82
N HIS A 143 4.42 -5.66 -14.65
CA HIS A 143 4.51 -7.09 -14.32
C HIS A 143 3.13 -7.75 -14.34
N PHE A 144 2.13 -7.12 -13.72
CA PHE A 144 0.75 -7.60 -13.75
C PHE A 144 0.20 -7.69 -15.18
N GLU A 145 0.31 -6.61 -15.96
CA GLU A 145 -0.15 -6.57 -17.36
C GLU A 145 0.46 -7.71 -18.19
N SER A 146 1.78 -7.89 -18.09
CA SER A 146 2.50 -8.93 -18.81
C SER A 146 1.99 -10.31 -18.40
N TYR A 147 1.94 -10.59 -17.10
CA TYR A 147 1.48 -11.89 -16.61
C TYR A 147 0.02 -12.18 -17.00
N ALA A 148 -0.88 -11.21 -16.79
CA ALA A 148 -2.30 -11.38 -17.04
C ALA A 148 -2.62 -11.64 -18.51
N ARG A 149 -1.98 -10.92 -19.45
CA ARG A 149 -2.19 -11.12 -20.89
C ARG A 149 -1.69 -12.47 -21.40
N HIS A 150 -0.71 -13.07 -20.75
CA HIS A 150 -0.16 -14.37 -21.15
C HIS A 150 -0.83 -15.56 -20.45
N HIS A 151 -1.30 -15.36 -19.22
CA HIS A 151 -1.71 -16.48 -18.35
C HIS A 151 -3.13 -16.38 -17.79
N LEU A 152 -3.78 -15.21 -17.85
CA LEU A 152 -5.06 -14.96 -17.18
C LEU A 152 -6.16 -14.43 -18.11
N THR A 153 -6.02 -14.53 -19.43
CA THR A 153 -7.02 -14.06 -20.40
C THR A 153 -8.33 -14.86 -20.38
N HIS A 154 -8.34 -16.05 -19.77
CA HIS A 154 -9.57 -16.79 -19.49
C HIS A 154 -10.38 -16.19 -18.33
N LEU A 155 -9.73 -15.46 -17.44
CA LEU A 155 -10.31 -14.88 -16.22
C LEU A 155 -10.55 -13.36 -16.36
N PHE A 156 -9.58 -12.63 -16.93
CA PHE A 156 -9.64 -11.19 -17.13
C PHE A 156 -9.89 -10.85 -18.60
N SER A 157 -10.84 -9.95 -18.84
CA SER A 157 -10.93 -9.22 -20.10
C SER A 157 -9.82 -8.18 -20.21
N GLU A 158 -9.53 -7.72 -21.44
CA GLU A 158 -8.48 -6.70 -21.65
C GLU A 158 -8.77 -5.40 -20.87
N GLN A 159 -10.03 -4.96 -20.82
CA GLN A 159 -10.44 -3.78 -20.05
C GLN A 159 -10.20 -3.96 -18.55
N GLU A 160 -10.40 -5.17 -18.01
CA GLU A 160 -10.11 -5.47 -16.61
C GLU A 160 -8.59 -5.50 -16.35
N ILE A 161 -7.79 -6.01 -17.29
CA ILE A 161 -6.32 -5.93 -17.19
C ILE A 161 -5.88 -4.47 -17.12
N GLU A 162 -6.40 -3.61 -18.00
CA GLU A 162 -6.08 -2.17 -17.98
C GLU A 162 -6.53 -1.50 -16.67
N LEU A 163 -7.74 -1.82 -16.18
CA LEU A 163 -8.28 -1.30 -14.91
C LEU A 163 -7.40 -1.68 -13.72
N TYR A 164 -7.09 -2.97 -13.56
CA TYR A 164 -6.31 -3.43 -12.40
C TYR A 164 -4.85 -3.00 -12.49
N ALA A 165 -4.27 -2.93 -13.70
CA ALA A 165 -2.95 -2.34 -13.90
C ALA A 165 -2.93 -0.87 -13.47
N ARG A 166 -3.98 -0.10 -13.81
CA ARG A 166 -4.13 1.29 -13.39
C ARG A 166 -4.23 1.43 -11.86
N CYS A 167 -4.97 0.55 -11.21
CA CYS A 167 -5.07 0.50 -9.75
C CYS A 167 -3.71 0.20 -9.08
N ILE A 168 -2.88 -0.63 -9.70
CA ILE A 168 -1.52 -0.93 -9.19
C ILE A 168 -0.57 0.24 -9.45
N GLU A 169 -0.69 0.91 -10.61
CA GLU A 169 0.20 2.00 -11.02
C GLU A 169 0.13 3.20 -10.07
N ASP A 170 -1.03 3.44 -9.44
CA ASP A 170 -1.30 4.58 -8.56
C ASP A 170 -0.68 5.87 -9.10
N ARG A 171 -1.06 6.23 -10.34
CA ARG A 171 -0.39 7.29 -11.07
C ARG A 171 -0.69 8.62 -10.39
N GLU A 172 0.30 9.50 -10.40
CA GLU A 172 0.09 10.87 -9.97
C GLU A 172 -1.15 11.50 -10.64
N GLY A 173 -2.03 12.06 -9.82
CA GLY A 173 -3.30 12.63 -10.24
C GLY A 173 -4.51 11.71 -10.05
N ASP A 174 -4.29 10.41 -9.89
CA ASP A 174 -5.37 9.50 -9.50
C ASP A 174 -5.87 9.82 -8.09
N TYR A 175 -7.15 9.58 -7.90
CA TYR A 175 -7.79 9.66 -6.60
C TYR A 175 -7.74 8.31 -5.92
N PHE A 176 -7.60 8.33 -4.59
CA PHE A 176 -7.60 7.12 -3.78
C PHE A 176 -8.84 6.25 -3.99
N ASP A 177 -9.98 6.88 -4.31
CA ASP A 177 -11.29 6.29 -4.58
C ASP A 177 -11.72 6.45 -6.05
N SER A 178 -10.77 6.43 -6.99
CA SER A 178 -11.06 6.54 -8.42
C SER A 178 -12.04 5.46 -8.90
N THR A 179 -11.86 4.22 -8.44
CA THR A 179 -12.77 3.09 -8.67
C THR A 179 -12.94 2.29 -7.39
N ALA A 180 -14.03 1.51 -7.29
CA ALA A 180 -14.27 0.63 -6.15
C ALA A 180 -13.14 -0.41 -5.94
N GLU A 181 -12.54 -0.93 -7.02
CA GLU A 181 -11.43 -1.88 -6.96
C GLU A 181 -10.16 -1.22 -6.40
N GLY A 182 -9.76 -0.08 -6.96
CA GLY A 182 -8.59 0.67 -6.50
C GLY A 182 -8.75 1.11 -5.05
N TYR A 183 -9.96 1.56 -4.68
CA TYR A 183 -10.28 1.96 -3.31
C TYR A 183 -10.05 0.81 -2.31
N LEU A 184 -10.54 -0.39 -2.62
CA LEU A 184 -10.37 -1.55 -1.75
C LEU A 184 -8.91 -2.04 -1.69
N ILE A 185 -8.17 -1.96 -2.80
CA ILE A 185 -6.72 -2.25 -2.83
C ILE A 185 -5.97 -1.28 -1.91
N HIS A 186 -6.23 0.03 -2.04
CA HIS A 186 -5.55 1.04 -1.24
C HIS A 186 -5.88 0.96 0.25
N LEU A 187 -7.16 0.75 0.61
CA LEU A 187 -7.56 0.52 2.00
C LEU A 187 -6.85 -0.69 2.60
N SER A 188 -6.72 -1.78 1.83
CA SER A 188 -6.06 -3.00 2.29
C SER A 188 -4.58 -2.76 2.55
N HIS A 189 -3.89 -2.04 1.67
CA HIS A 189 -2.51 -1.65 1.91
C HIS A 189 -2.37 -0.74 3.14
N MET A 190 -3.29 0.23 3.30
CA MET A 190 -3.32 1.15 4.43
C MET A 190 -3.48 0.44 5.78
N ILE A 191 -4.30 -0.60 5.87
CA ILE A 191 -4.46 -1.41 7.09
C ILE A 191 -3.12 -2.02 7.53
N ASP A 192 -2.34 -2.58 6.58
CA ASP A 192 -1.08 -3.22 6.95
C ASP A 192 -0.07 -2.21 7.52
N LEU A 193 -0.17 -0.92 7.17
CA LEU A 193 0.73 0.13 7.71
C LEU A 193 0.66 0.27 9.23
N MET A 194 -0.39 -0.22 9.89
CA MET A 194 -0.48 -0.21 11.36
C MET A 194 0.67 -0.97 12.03
N ARG A 195 1.35 -1.89 11.34
CA ARG A 195 2.52 -2.61 11.88
C ARG A 195 3.78 -1.76 11.99
N CYS A 196 3.85 -0.63 11.27
CA CYS A 196 5.10 0.14 11.09
C CYS A 196 4.93 1.66 11.16
N LYS A 197 3.73 2.16 11.49
CA LYS A 197 3.44 3.58 11.65
C LYS A 197 3.15 3.94 13.10
N SER A 198 3.35 5.21 13.46
CA SER A 198 3.15 5.66 14.84
C SER A 198 1.66 5.79 15.19
N PRO A 199 1.32 5.95 16.47
CA PRO A 199 -0.05 6.19 16.90
C PRO A 199 -0.70 7.42 16.24
N VAL A 200 0.09 8.41 15.80
CA VAL A 200 -0.43 9.60 15.12
C VAL A 200 -1.07 9.21 13.78
N GLU A 201 -0.33 8.49 12.92
CA GLU A 201 -0.81 7.97 11.65
C GLU A 201 -2.02 7.04 11.83
N VAL A 202 -1.96 6.17 12.84
CA VAL A 202 -2.94 5.10 13.02
C VAL A 202 -4.26 5.62 13.60
N PHE A 203 -4.21 6.51 14.60
CA PHE A 203 -5.41 6.90 15.38
C PHE A 203 -5.82 8.36 15.25
N ILE A 204 -4.94 9.27 14.81
CA ILE A 204 -5.20 10.71 14.88
C ILE A 204 -5.25 11.36 13.48
N GLY A 205 -4.41 10.91 12.55
CA GLY A 205 -4.10 11.56 11.27
C GLY A 205 -2.94 12.55 11.42
N HIS A 206 -2.32 12.98 10.31
CA HIS A 206 -1.15 13.90 10.35
C HIS A 206 -1.52 15.38 10.40
N SER A 207 -2.66 15.73 9.79
CA SER A 207 -3.11 17.11 9.64
C SER A 207 -4.58 17.25 10.07
N PRO A 208 -5.10 18.48 10.29
CA PRO A 208 -6.48 18.68 10.75
C PRO A 208 -7.55 18.07 9.85
N GLY A 209 -7.28 18.03 8.53
CA GLY A 209 -8.17 17.43 7.53
C GLY A 209 -7.98 15.92 7.35
N SER A 210 -6.87 15.35 7.82
CA SER A 210 -6.56 13.92 7.70
C SER A 210 -7.16 13.13 8.87
N MET A 211 -7.70 11.95 8.56
CA MET A 211 -8.09 10.94 9.54
C MET A 211 -6.98 9.90 9.68
N GLY A 212 -6.85 9.32 10.87
CA GLY A 212 -6.00 8.15 11.06
C GLY A 212 -6.57 6.92 10.34
N ILE A 213 -5.75 5.86 10.24
CA ILE A 213 -6.14 4.58 9.65
C ILE A 213 -7.40 4.02 10.32
N VAL A 214 -7.41 3.87 11.65
CA VAL A 214 -8.53 3.29 12.40
C VAL A 214 -9.79 4.18 12.36
N PRO A 215 -9.70 5.51 12.56
CA PRO A 215 -10.81 6.41 12.29
C PRO A 215 -11.43 6.26 10.89
N THR A 216 -10.60 6.03 9.86
CA THR A 216 -11.10 5.81 8.50
C THR A 216 -11.91 4.53 8.43
N LEU A 217 -11.42 3.42 8.99
CA LEU A 217 -12.18 2.16 9.06
C LEU A 217 -13.52 2.35 9.78
N MET A 218 -13.52 3.03 10.93
CA MET A 218 -14.74 3.29 11.69
C MET A 218 -15.76 4.14 10.92
N SER A 219 -15.29 5.10 10.13
CA SER A 219 -16.17 5.93 9.31
C SER A 219 -16.85 5.17 8.18
N LEU A 220 -16.19 4.11 7.67
CA LEU A 220 -16.66 3.32 6.53
C LEU A 220 -17.52 2.13 6.96
N PHE A 221 -17.15 1.51 8.08
CA PHE A 221 -17.68 0.21 8.48
C PHE A 221 -18.49 0.28 9.79
N GLY A 222 -18.50 1.43 10.46
CA GLY A 222 -19.01 1.57 11.81
C GLY A 222 -17.95 1.25 12.86
N HIS A 223 -18.24 1.62 14.11
CA HIS A 223 -17.29 1.52 15.21
C HIS A 223 -16.85 0.07 15.49
N ASP A 224 -17.81 -0.85 15.66
CA ASP A 224 -17.56 -2.24 16.02
C ASP A 224 -16.80 -2.99 14.90
N ASP A 225 -17.34 -3.02 13.67
CA ASP A 225 -16.68 -3.68 12.54
C ASP A 225 -15.28 -3.05 12.27
N GLY A 226 -15.11 -1.73 12.47
CA GLY A 226 -13.82 -1.05 12.34
C GLY A 226 -12.77 -1.52 13.37
N LEU A 227 -13.18 -1.75 14.62
CA LEU A 227 -12.31 -2.34 15.66
C LEU A 227 -12.03 -3.82 15.39
N ASP A 228 -13.03 -4.57 14.93
CA ASP A 228 -12.84 -5.98 14.55
C ASP A 228 -11.81 -6.13 13.43
N ILE A 229 -11.83 -5.25 12.43
CA ILE A 229 -10.82 -5.21 11.36
C ILE A 229 -9.43 -4.86 11.91
N LEU A 230 -9.34 -3.89 12.82
CA LEU A 230 -8.08 -3.55 13.53
C LEU A 230 -7.51 -4.77 14.25
N HIS A 231 -8.32 -5.46 15.05
CA HIS A 231 -7.88 -6.62 15.83
C HIS A 231 -7.55 -7.81 14.94
N PHE A 232 -8.31 -8.03 13.87
CA PHE A 232 -8.01 -9.06 12.88
C PHE A 232 -6.64 -8.82 12.24
N ALA A 233 -6.34 -7.59 11.81
CA ALA A 233 -5.04 -7.24 11.24
C ALA A 233 -3.89 -7.47 12.23
N ARG A 234 -4.06 -7.06 13.49
CA ARG A 234 -3.09 -7.34 14.56
C ARG A 234 -2.86 -8.85 14.78
N GLY A 235 -3.93 -9.65 14.67
CA GLY A 235 -3.84 -11.11 14.70
C GLY A 235 -3.01 -11.65 13.55
N LEU A 236 -3.19 -11.14 12.33
CA LEU A 236 -2.37 -11.53 11.17
C LEU A 236 -0.89 -11.13 11.35
N PHE A 237 -0.60 -9.96 11.92
CA PHE A 237 0.77 -9.56 12.27
C PHE A 237 1.42 -10.59 13.19
N ALA A 238 0.76 -10.95 14.29
CA ALA A 238 1.26 -11.94 15.25
C ALA A 238 1.44 -13.34 14.64
N ALA A 239 0.52 -13.76 13.76
CA ALA A 239 0.58 -15.06 13.10
C ALA A 239 1.71 -15.15 12.07
N THR A 240 2.04 -14.03 11.43
CA THR A 240 3.15 -13.92 10.47
C THR A 240 4.48 -13.48 11.10
N GLY A 241 4.53 -13.37 12.44
CA GLY A 241 5.74 -13.10 13.20
C GLY A 241 6.19 -11.64 13.23
N GLU A 242 5.38 -10.71 12.75
CA GLU A 242 5.66 -9.27 12.84
C GLU A 242 5.54 -8.80 14.30
N GLY A 243 6.26 -7.73 14.65
CA GLY A 243 6.00 -7.02 15.88
C GLY A 243 4.59 -6.42 15.86
N VAL A 244 3.85 -6.60 16.94
CA VAL A 244 2.52 -6.02 17.12
C VAL A 244 2.65 -4.83 18.07
N PRO A 245 2.50 -3.58 17.60
CA PRO A 245 2.63 -2.42 18.46
C PRO A 245 1.61 -2.44 19.60
N TYR A 246 1.98 -1.97 20.79
CA TYR A 246 0.99 -1.70 21.84
C TYR A 246 0.10 -0.53 21.43
N ILE A 247 -1.09 -0.44 22.02
CA ILE A 247 -2.00 0.70 21.87
C ILE A 247 -2.32 1.20 23.26
N ASP A 248 -2.04 2.47 23.54
CA ASP A 248 -2.46 3.10 24.79
C ASP A 248 -3.06 4.50 24.50
N SER A 249 -4.38 4.59 24.57
CA SER A 249 -5.10 5.86 24.37
C SER A 249 -4.86 6.91 25.46
N THR A 250 -4.27 6.54 26.59
CA THR A 250 -3.86 7.49 27.65
C THR A 250 -2.60 8.25 27.27
N GLU A 251 -1.78 7.74 26.35
CA GLU A 251 -0.57 8.41 25.87
C GLU A 251 -0.87 9.49 24.81
N TRP A 252 -2.03 9.42 24.13
CA TRP A 252 -2.34 10.31 22.98
C TRP A 252 -2.27 11.81 23.28
N PRO A 253 -2.73 12.32 24.46
CA PRO A 253 -2.57 13.73 24.83
C PRO A 253 -1.10 14.18 24.97
N HIS A 254 -0.15 13.25 25.07
CA HIS A 254 1.27 13.52 25.30
C HIS A 254 2.12 13.44 24.03
N LEU A 255 1.50 13.19 22.86
CA LEU A 255 2.19 13.04 21.57
C LEU A 255 2.59 14.36 20.88
N GLY A 256 2.41 15.52 21.55
CA GLY A 256 2.71 16.83 20.95
C GLY A 256 1.74 17.25 19.85
N ILE A 257 0.54 16.66 19.79
CA ILE A 257 -0.52 16.97 18.82
C ILE A 257 -1.57 17.89 19.46
N GLU A 258 -2.26 18.72 18.65
CA GLU A 258 -3.29 19.62 19.16
C GLU A 258 -4.42 18.87 19.87
N LYS A 259 -4.77 19.34 21.07
CA LYS A 259 -5.78 18.73 21.95
C LYS A 259 -7.08 18.35 21.23
N VAL A 260 -7.58 19.23 20.35
CA VAL A 260 -8.83 19.03 19.60
C VAL A 260 -8.81 17.78 18.71
N ARG A 261 -7.65 17.42 18.14
CA ARG A 261 -7.51 16.22 17.30
C ARG A 261 -7.46 14.96 18.14
N VAL A 262 -6.80 15.02 19.30
CA VAL A 262 -6.80 13.93 20.28
C VAL A 262 -8.21 13.69 20.82
N GLU A 263 -8.93 14.75 21.22
CA GLU A 263 -10.31 14.66 21.69
C GLU A 263 -11.25 14.07 20.63
N ARG A 264 -11.07 14.44 19.35
CA ARG A 264 -11.81 13.85 18.23
C ARG A 264 -11.52 12.35 18.10
N ALA A 265 -10.25 11.95 18.15
CA ALA A 265 -9.84 10.54 18.09
C ALA A 265 -10.43 9.75 19.26
N GLN A 266 -10.31 10.25 20.50
CA GLN A 266 -10.85 9.62 21.70
C GLN A 266 -12.39 9.53 21.68
N LYS A 267 -13.08 10.55 21.13
CA LYS A 267 -14.53 10.51 20.97
C LYS A 267 -14.98 9.45 19.97
N LEU A 268 -14.24 9.29 18.87
CA LEU A 268 -14.57 8.33 17.83
C LEU A 268 -14.21 6.90 18.25
N ILE A 269 -12.99 6.69 18.74
CA ILE A 269 -12.46 5.36 19.04
C ILE A 269 -12.91 4.88 20.43
N GLY A 270 -13.08 5.79 21.38
CA GLY A 270 -13.24 5.46 22.79
C GLY A 270 -11.89 5.17 23.47
N PHE A 271 -11.98 4.71 24.72
CA PHE A 271 -10.81 4.24 25.46
C PHE A 271 -10.36 2.90 24.88
N LEU A 272 -9.10 2.82 24.46
CA LEU A 272 -8.50 1.61 23.90
C LEU A 272 -7.11 1.41 24.52
N GLN A 273 -6.92 0.23 25.10
CA GLN A 273 -5.64 -0.25 25.59
C GLN A 273 -5.46 -1.72 25.17
N VAL A 274 -4.36 -2.01 24.48
CA VAL A 274 -4.03 -3.34 23.97
C VAL A 274 -2.53 -3.55 24.08
N ASP A 275 -2.12 -4.62 24.74
CA ASP A 275 -0.71 -4.95 24.88
C ASP A 275 -0.04 -5.21 23.52
N GLY A 276 1.24 -4.89 23.46
CA GLY A 276 2.10 -5.19 22.31
C GLY A 276 2.61 -6.64 22.35
N GLN A 277 3.18 -7.08 21.23
CA GLN A 277 3.86 -8.35 21.11
C GLN A 277 5.14 -8.16 20.29
N GLU A 278 6.25 -8.73 20.75
CA GLU A 278 7.49 -8.76 19.98
C GLU A 278 7.39 -9.67 18.75
N ALA A 279 8.27 -9.41 17.78
CA ALA A 279 8.39 -10.21 16.57
C ALA A 279 8.86 -11.65 16.87
N ASP A 280 8.47 -12.60 16.03
CA ASP A 280 8.83 -14.03 16.14
C ASP A 280 9.53 -14.49 14.86
N ALA A 281 10.85 -14.69 14.96
CA ALA A 281 11.70 -15.09 13.84
C ALA A 281 11.21 -16.36 13.12
N LYS A 282 10.71 -17.36 13.84
CA LYS A 282 10.27 -18.63 13.21
C LYS A 282 9.00 -18.42 12.40
N LYS A 283 8.06 -17.65 12.93
CA LYS A 283 6.83 -17.30 12.20
C LYS A 283 7.14 -16.39 11.01
N THR A 284 8.05 -15.44 11.17
CA THR A 284 8.52 -14.59 10.05
C THR A 284 9.16 -15.43 8.96
N ALA A 285 10.00 -16.42 9.30
CA ALA A 285 10.56 -17.33 8.30
C ALA A 285 9.48 -18.15 7.60
N GLN A 286 8.57 -18.76 8.35
CA GLN A 286 7.49 -19.59 7.80
C GLN A 286 6.61 -18.80 6.82
N ALA A 287 6.21 -17.59 7.19
CA ALA A 287 5.37 -16.72 6.36
C ALA A 287 6.15 -15.99 5.25
N GLY A 288 7.45 -15.80 5.42
CA GLY A 288 8.29 -15.09 4.46
C GLY A 288 8.82 -15.96 3.33
N PHE A 289 9.02 -17.26 3.55
CA PHE A 289 9.75 -18.13 2.61
C PHE A 289 8.88 -19.03 1.70
N SER A 290 7.57 -19.09 1.90
CA SER A 290 6.68 -19.92 1.07
C SER A 290 5.22 -19.45 1.12
N VAL A 291 4.51 -19.60 0.00
CA VAL A 291 3.07 -19.29 -0.10
C VAL A 291 2.25 -20.17 0.82
N GLU A 292 2.52 -21.48 0.85
CA GLU A 292 1.84 -22.42 1.75
C GLU A 292 2.03 -22.04 3.22
N GLY A 293 3.29 -21.83 3.65
CA GLY A 293 3.60 -21.47 5.03
C GLY A 293 2.95 -20.14 5.45
N CYS A 294 2.93 -19.16 4.55
CA CYS A 294 2.24 -17.89 4.78
C CYS A 294 0.73 -18.07 4.86
N TYR A 295 0.12 -18.77 3.89
CA TYR A 295 -1.32 -18.95 3.85
C TYR A 295 -1.83 -19.72 5.07
N GLU A 296 -1.16 -20.79 5.49
CA GLU A 296 -1.53 -21.54 6.69
C GLU A 296 -1.39 -20.70 7.98
N ALA A 297 -0.37 -19.84 8.07
CA ALA A 297 -0.26 -18.88 9.17
C ALA A 297 -1.45 -17.90 9.18
N LEU A 298 -1.85 -17.36 8.03
CA LEU A 298 -2.97 -16.42 7.93
C LEU A 298 -4.31 -17.09 8.27
N ARG A 299 -4.53 -18.33 7.82
CA ARG A 299 -5.75 -19.11 8.11
C ARG A 299 -5.92 -19.49 9.58
N SER A 300 -4.81 -19.51 10.34
CA SER A 300 -4.85 -19.81 11.77
C SER A 300 -5.55 -18.71 12.59
N VAL A 301 -5.69 -17.51 12.04
CA VAL A 301 -6.34 -16.38 12.70
C VAL A 301 -7.85 -16.45 12.52
N SER A 302 -8.58 -16.44 13.64
CA SER A 302 -10.04 -16.42 13.61
C SER A 302 -10.56 -15.11 13.02
N THR A 303 -11.50 -15.22 12.09
CA THR A 303 -12.20 -14.07 11.54
C THR A 303 -13.21 -13.52 12.57
N PRO A 304 -13.61 -12.25 12.46
CA PRO A 304 -14.75 -11.71 13.20
C PRO A 304 -16.01 -12.58 13.02
N THR A 305 -16.88 -12.59 14.03
CA THR A 305 -18.05 -13.50 14.09
C THR A 305 -19.08 -13.23 13.00
N TRP A 306 -19.14 -11.99 12.50
CA TRP A 306 -20.01 -11.58 11.41
C TRP A 306 -19.46 -11.93 10.02
N TYR A 307 -18.21 -12.39 9.92
CA TYR A 307 -17.61 -12.72 8.63
C TYR A 307 -18.11 -14.08 8.11
N HIS A 308 -18.75 -14.03 6.95
CA HIS A 308 -19.22 -15.20 6.22
C HIS A 308 -18.83 -15.07 4.75
N GLN A 309 -17.81 -15.83 4.33
CA GLN A 309 -17.31 -15.76 2.96
C GLN A 309 -18.38 -16.21 1.96
N LYS A 310 -18.67 -15.37 0.96
CA LYS A 310 -19.52 -15.74 -0.17
C LYS A 310 -18.77 -16.65 -1.16
N ALA A 311 -19.48 -17.64 -1.69
CA ALA A 311 -18.94 -18.53 -2.72
C ALA A 311 -18.78 -17.79 -4.05
N ILE A 312 -17.69 -18.09 -4.78
CA ILE A 312 -17.53 -17.68 -6.17
C ILE A 312 -18.47 -18.56 -7.02
N LYS A 313 -19.42 -17.93 -7.70
CA LYS A 313 -20.24 -18.59 -8.71
C LYS A 313 -19.60 -18.32 -10.06
N ASP A 314 -18.83 -19.29 -10.55
CA ASP A 314 -18.31 -19.27 -11.92
C ASP A 314 -19.07 -20.32 -12.74
N ASP A 315 -19.83 -19.87 -13.73
CA ASP A 315 -20.58 -20.76 -14.63
C ASP A 315 -19.67 -21.43 -15.68
N LYS A 316 -18.36 -21.12 -15.68
CA LYS A 316 -17.37 -21.78 -16.53
C LYS A 316 -16.63 -22.87 -15.74
N VAL A 317 -16.90 -24.11 -16.15
CA VAL A 317 -16.30 -25.34 -15.63
C VAL A 317 -14.78 -25.21 -15.51
N GLN A 318 -14.26 -25.57 -14.33
CA GLN A 318 -12.83 -25.77 -14.04
C GLN A 318 -12.25 -26.84 -14.99
N GLU A 319 -11.61 -26.43 -16.08
CA GLU A 319 -10.61 -27.27 -16.74
C GLU A 319 -9.30 -27.18 -15.95
N SER A 320 -8.68 -28.33 -15.70
CA SER A 320 -7.40 -28.44 -15.01
C SER A 320 -6.33 -27.66 -15.76
N PHE A 321 -5.83 -26.59 -15.14
CA PHE A 321 -4.86 -25.67 -15.72
C PHE A 321 -3.42 -26.14 -15.45
N ASP A 322 -2.83 -26.84 -16.44
CA ASP A 322 -1.39 -27.12 -16.49
C ASP A 322 -0.64 -25.88 -17.01
N VAL A 323 0.04 -25.16 -16.11
CA VAL A 323 1.03 -24.16 -16.53
C VAL A 323 2.27 -24.96 -16.90
N LYS A 324 2.49 -25.17 -18.20
CA LYS A 324 3.80 -25.64 -18.65
C LYS A 324 4.81 -24.56 -18.30
N GLU A 325 5.68 -24.83 -17.34
CA GLU A 325 6.91 -24.08 -17.09
C GLU A 325 7.71 -24.03 -18.39
N LYS A 326 7.56 -22.92 -19.12
CA LYS A 326 8.59 -22.49 -20.05
C LYS A 326 9.50 -21.57 -19.25
N LYS A 327 10.74 -22.03 -19.03
CA LYS A 327 11.87 -21.16 -18.66
C LYS A 327 12.13 -20.21 -19.83
N GLU A 328 11.29 -19.20 -19.99
CA GLU A 328 11.58 -18.05 -20.84
C GLU A 328 11.98 -16.93 -19.89
N GLU A 329 13.24 -16.48 -19.97
CA GLU A 329 13.67 -15.24 -19.33
C GLU A 329 12.77 -14.12 -19.85
N VAL A 330 11.82 -13.67 -19.03
CA VAL A 330 11.06 -12.46 -19.31
C VAL A 330 12.02 -11.29 -19.09
N VAL A 331 12.79 -10.98 -20.13
CA VAL A 331 13.61 -9.77 -20.17
C VAL A 331 12.66 -8.59 -20.39
N ILE A 332 12.20 -7.99 -19.29
CA ILE A 332 11.59 -6.67 -19.35
C ILE A 332 12.73 -5.68 -19.60
N ASN A 333 12.89 -5.25 -20.84
CA ASN A 333 13.77 -4.14 -21.17
C ASN A 333 13.21 -2.87 -20.50
N PHE A 334 13.81 -2.49 -19.39
CA PHE A 334 13.56 -1.19 -18.76
C PHE A 334 13.97 -0.09 -19.75
N PRO A 335 13.16 0.96 -19.95
CA PRO A 335 13.59 2.10 -20.74
C PRO A 335 14.85 2.72 -20.10
N PRO A 336 15.84 3.16 -20.89
CA PRO A 336 17.01 3.83 -20.35
C PRO A 336 16.62 5.09 -19.59
N HIS A 337 17.38 5.40 -18.54
CA HIS A 337 17.28 6.65 -17.80
C HIS A 337 17.25 7.84 -18.78
N PRO A 338 16.34 8.82 -18.62
CA PRO A 338 16.45 10.05 -19.39
C PRO A 338 17.72 10.77 -18.95
N GLU A 339 18.75 10.71 -19.80
CA GLU A 339 19.90 11.59 -19.72
C GLU A 339 19.41 13.04 -19.78
N HIS A 340 19.99 13.88 -18.91
CA HIS A 340 19.68 15.31 -18.78
C HIS A 340 19.59 16.04 -20.12
N LEU A 341 18.36 16.40 -20.52
CA LEU A 341 18.12 17.53 -21.42
C LEU A 341 17.54 18.67 -20.59
N VAL A 342 18.43 19.60 -20.22
CA VAL A 342 18.06 20.91 -19.69
C VAL A 342 17.43 21.69 -20.85
N GLU A 343 16.11 21.69 -20.95
CA GLU A 343 15.40 22.65 -21.80
C GLU A 343 15.04 23.91 -21.02
N LYS A 344 15.31 25.03 -21.69
CA LYS A 344 15.25 26.40 -21.19
C LYS A 344 13.84 26.80 -20.76
N ALA A 345 13.80 27.68 -19.77
CA ALA A 345 12.62 28.39 -19.29
C ALA A 345 11.70 28.87 -20.42
N GLN A 346 10.43 28.49 -20.34
CA GLN A 346 9.34 29.14 -21.06
C GLN A 346 8.49 29.96 -20.08
N GLU A 347 8.21 31.19 -20.50
CA GLU A 347 7.50 32.23 -19.78
C GLU A 347 6.08 31.81 -19.38
N ILE A 348 5.77 32.00 -18.09
CA ILE A 348 4.42 31.86 -17.57
C ILE A 348 3.64 33.13 -17.93
N THR A 349 2.71 33.02 -18.87
CA THR A 349 1.66 34.00 -19.09
C THR A 349 0.54 33.75 -18.09
N THR A 350 0.31 34.73 -17.21
CA THR A 350 -0.77 34.74 -16.23
C THR A 350 -2.13 34.94 -16.91
N THR A 351 -3.05 34.00 -16.72
CA THR A 351 -4.49 34.23 -16.87
C THR A 351 -5.20 34.03 -15.54
N LYS A 352 -5.80 35.12 -15.05
CA LYS A 352 -6.76 35.14 -13.94
C LYS A 352 -8.01 34.38 -14.35
N GLU A 353 -8.39 33.36 -13.58
CA GLU A 353 -9.79 32.93 -13.53
C GLU A 353 -10.36 33.02 -12.12
N LYS A 354 -11.64 33.40 -12.12
CA LYS A 354 -12.42 33.92 -11.01
C LYS A 354 -12.84 32.82 -10.04
N SER A 355 -13.06 33.24 -8.79
CA SER A 355 -13.64 32.43 -7.73
C SER A 355 -14.99 31.82 -8.10
N SER A 356 -15.15 30.53 -7.79
CA SER A 356 -16.41 29.95 -7.35
C SER A 356 -16.16 29.13 -6.08
N LYS A 357 -16.92 29.46 -5.03
CA LYS A 357 -17.09 28.63 -3.84
C LYS A 357 -17.98 27.46 -4.25
N GLU A 358 -17.56 26.23 -4.01
CA GLU A 358 -18.43 25.14 -3.53
C GLU A 358 -17.61 23.86 -3.22
N ASN A 359 -17.80 23.37 -2.00
CA ASN A 359 -17.49 22.05 -1.43
C ASN A 359 -16.34 21.23 -2.03
N ASN A 360 -15.13 21.46 -1.51
CA ASN A 360 -14.00 20.56 -1.68
C ASN A 360 -14.02 19.44 -0.63
N ASP A 361 -14.10 18.22 -1.15
CA ASP A 361 -14.11 16.95 -0.45
C ASP A 361 -12.87 16.76 0.45
N CYS A 362 -13.13 16.64 1.75
CA CYS A 362 -12.12 16.58 2.81
C CYS A 362 -11.26 15.31 2.67
N LEU A 363 -11.88 14.19 2.27
CA LEU A 363 -11.25 12.86 2.13
C LEU A 363 -10.15 12.83 1.07
N THR A 364 -10.28 13.61 0.00
CA THR A 364 -9.33 13.58 -1.11
C THR A 364 -7.98 14.24 -0.77
N ARG A 365 -7.98 15.21 0.17
CA ARG A 365 -6.74 15.82 0.69
C ARG A 365 -6.03 14.95 1.73
N VAL A 366 -6.74 14.00 2.35
CA VAL A 366 -6.26 13.16 3.47
C VAL A 366 -5.12 12.24 3.07
N LEU A 367 -5.21 11.64 1.89
CA LEU A 367 -4.42 10.44 1.58
C LEU A 367 -3.15 10.78 0.80
N LYS A 368 -3.12 11.89 0.05
CA LYS A 368 -1.86 12.44 -0.51
C LYS A 368 -0.82 12.74 0.56
N GLN A 369 -1.22 13.12 1.77
CA GLN A 369 -0.28 13.46 2.86
C GLN A 369 0.24 12.25 3.65
N LEU A 370 -0.42 11.08 3.59
CA LEU A 370 0.08 9.84 4.20
C LEU A 370 1.25 9.23 3.40
N PHE A 371 1.30 9.52 2.09
CA PHE A 371 2.35 9.04 1.18
C PHE A 371 3.35 10.13 0.78
N TRP A 372 3.00 11.41 0.89
CA TRP A 372 3.89 12.52 0.52
C TRP A 372 4.26 13.38 1.72
N THR A 373 5.52 13.25 2.18
CA THR A 373 6.19 14.33 2.90
C THR A 373 6.52 15.42 1.88
N ASN A 374 5.78 16.54 1.88
CA ASN A 374 6.28 17.74 1.21
C ASN A 374 7.64 18.12 1.81
N PRO A 375 8.64 18.53 1.00
CA PRO A 375 9.85 19.11 1.55
C PRO A 375 9.48 20.30 2.44
N THR A 376 10.02 20.31 3.64
CA THR A 376 9.90 21.43 4.58
C THR A 376 10.11 22.77 3.87
N PRO A 377 9.33 23.82 4.18
CA PRO A 377 9.58 25.15 3.63
C PRO A 377 11.01 25.57 4.00
N LYS A 378 11.75 26.02 2.99
CA LYS A 378 13.13 26.51 3.09
C LYS A 378 13.32 27.33 4.36
N THR A 379 14.22 26.91 5.23
CA THR A 379 14.64 27.71 6.38
C THR A 379 15.40 28.94 5.87
N ASP A 380 15.33 30.06 6.61
CA ASP A 380 15.86 31.37 6.21
C ASP A 380 17.39 31.44 5.97
N LEU A 381 18.10 30.31 6.05
CA LEU A 381 19.51 30.16 5.69
C LEU A 381 19.77 30.16 4.17
N GLU A 382 18.75 29.91 3.33
CA GLU A 382 18.89 29.95 1.86
C GLU A 382 18.74 31.35 1.24
N LYS A 383 18.47 32.39 2.03
CA LYS A 383 18.37 33.79 1.54
C LYS A 383 19.69 34.55 1.53
N GLN A 384 20.79 33.99 2.05
CA GLN A 384 22.04 34.73 2.27
C GLN A 384 23.21 34.35 1.35
N VAL A 385 23.00 33.53 0.33
CA VAL A 385 24.05 33.21 -0.65
C VAL A 385 23.56 33.60 -2.04
N VAL A 386 23.61 34.90 -2.36
CA VAL A 386 23.96 35.51 -3.66
C VAL A 386 23.74 37.03 -3.51
N SER A 387 24.80 37.78 -3.21
CA SER A 387 24.93 39.20 -3.56
C SER A 387 26.34 39.67 -3.22
N ASP A 388 27.33 39.18 -3.95
CA ASP A 388 28.59 39.88 -4.12
C ASP A 388 29.18 39.39 -5.43
N TYR A 389 28.93 40.12 -6.52
CA TYR A 389 29.83 40.31 -7.68
C TYR A 389 29.13 41.23 -8.69
N SER A 390 29.90 42.21 -9.21
CA SER A 390 29.57 43.25 -10.21
C SER A 390 28.92 44.53 -9.61
N ASN A 391 29.50 45.74 -9.69
CA ASN A 391 30.44 46.30 -10.66
C ASN A 391 31.40 47.36 -10.08
N ILE A 392 32.59 47.38 -10.68
CA ILE A 392 33.60 48.44 -10.68
C ILE A 392 33.19 49.50 -11.73
N ILE A 393 33.63 50.74 -11.48
CA ILE A 393 33.49 52.04 -12.20
C ILE A 393 32.38 52.94 -11.67
#